data_AF-A0A7J7CTP1-F1
#
_entry.id   AF-A0A7J7CTP1-F1
#
_cell.length_a   1.000
_cell.length_b   1.000
_cell.length_c   1.000
_cell.angle_alpha   90.00
_cell.angle_beta   90.00
_cell.angle_gamma   90.00
#
_symmetry.space_group_name_H-M   'P 1'
#
loop_
_entity.id
_entity.type
_entity.pdbx_description
1 polymer ?
#
loop_
_entity_poly.entity_id
_entity_poly.type
_entity_poly.pdbx_seq_one_letter_code
_entity_poly.pdbx_strand_id
1 'polypeptide(L)'
;MKVKDMGLRYLATLLLLLLLAASEIVAHNQALQVHKARAVRIPEHTCHKQMKWGICQWQRCIRECSEEPFGVGGCSGTLCICTYYCKQPPQ
;
A
#
# COMPACT_ATOMS: atom_id res chain seq x y z
N MET A 1 -20.15 -49.44 0.90
CA MET A 1 -20.18 -47.97 0.73
C MET A 1 -18.84 -47.54 0.16
N LYS A 2 -18.75 -47.46 -1.17
CA LYS A 2 -18.79 -46.23 -1.99
C LYS A 2 -17.43 -45.51 -2.06
N VAL A 3 -16.59 -45.97 -2.98
CA VAL A 3 -15.38 -45.29 -3.47
C VAL A 3 -15.68 -43.83 -3.89
N LYS A 4 -16.93 -43.54 -4.28
CA LYS A 4 -17.46 -42.20 -4.58
C LYS A 4 -17.42 -41.23 -3.37
N ASP A 5 -17.61 -41.73 -2.15
CA ASP A 5 -17.60 -40.90 -0.93
C ASP A 5 -16.18 -40.47 -0.55
N MET A 6 -15.18 -41.29 -0.86
CA MET A 6 -13.76 -40.99 -0.61
C MET A 6 -13.24 -39.93 -1.59
N GLY A 7 -13.62 -40.02 -2.87
CA GLY A 7 -13.30 -38.99 -3.87
C GLY A 7 -13.95 -37.64 -3.56
N LEU A 8 -15.21 -37.63 -3.10
CA LEU A 8 -15.91 -36.40 -2.75
C LEU A 8 -15.28 -35.68 -1.54
N ARG A 9 -14.85 -36.45 -0.54
CA ARG A 9 -14.10 -35.92 0.62
C ARG A 9 -12.75 -35.34 0.20
N TYR A 10 -12.03 -36.01 -0.69
CA TYR A 10 -10.72 -35.56 -1.17
C TYR A 10 -10.82 -34.28 -2.01
N LEU A 11 -11.83 -34.21 -2.88
CA LEU A 11 -12.14 -33.02 -3.68
C LEU A 11 -12.52 -31.83 -2.78
N ALA A 12 -13.34 -32.07 -1.74
CA ALA A 12 -13.71 -31.04 -0.78
C ALA A 12 -12.49 -30.51 -0.01
N THR A 13 -11.57 -31.39 0.42
CA THR A 13 -10.34 -30.97 1.10
C THR A 13 -9.38 -30.22 0.18
N LEU A 14 -9.26 -30.62 -1.09
CA LEU A 14 -8.42 -29.91 -2.07
C LEU A 14 -8.96 -28.51 -2.35
N LEU A 15 -10.28 -28.37 -2.48
CA LEU A 15 -10.94 -27.08 -2.69
C LEU A 15 -10.75 -26.16 -1.49
N LEU A 16 -10.84 -26.70 -0.26
CA LEU A 16 -10.61 -25.94 0.96
C LEU A 16 -9.16 -25.43 1.06
N LEU A 17 -8.18 -26.27 0.69
CA LEU A 17 -6.76 -25.90 0.63
C LEU A 17 -6.48 -24.80 -0.42
N LEU A 18 -7.11 -24.89 -1.60
CA LEU A 18 -7.03 -23.85 -2.64
C LEU A 18 -7.63 -22.51 -2.17
N LEU A 19 -8.77 -22.54 -1.47
CA LEU A 19 -9.40 -21.34 -0.90
C LEU A 19 -8.54 -20.70 0.21
N LEU A 20 -7.89 -21.52 1.05
CA LEU A 20 -6.97 -21.04 2.09
C LEU A 20 -5.73 -20.39 1.47
N ALA A 21 -5.15 -20.98 0.42
CA ALA A 21 -3.99 -20.41 -0.29
C ALA A 21 -4.32 -19.10 -1.03
N ALA A 22 -5.57 -18.91 -1.48
CA ALA A 22 -5.99 -17.67 -2.11
C ALA A 22 -6.10 -16.48 -1.13
N SER A 23 -6.22 -16.75 0.18
CA SER A 23 -6.34 -15.69 1.20
C SER A 23 -5.04 -14.88 1.41
N GLU A 24 -3.88 -15.44 1.05
CA GLU A 24 -2.59 -14.75 1.18
C GLU A 24 -2.35 -13.69 0.08
N ILE A 25 -3.08 -13.76 -1.04
CA ILE A 25 -2.94 -12.84 -2.18
C ILE A 25 -3.68 -11.50 -1.90
N VAL A 26 -4.69 -11.51 -1.04
CA VAL A 26 -5.49 -10.33 -0.72
C VAL A 26 -4.82 -9.46 0.35
N ALA A 27 -3.96 -10.03 1.19
CA ALA A 27 -3.26 -9.30 2.25
C ALA A 27 -2.16 -8.35 1.74
N HIS A 28 -1.56 -8.61 0.57
CA HIS A 28 -0.48 -7.76 0.03
C HIS A 28 -0.97 -6.49 -0.69
N ASN A 29 -2.26 -6.38 -1.02
CA ASN A 29 -2.82 -5.20 -1.70
C ASN A 29 -3.59 -4.25 -0.75
N GLN A 30 -3.75 -4.61 0.53
CA GLN A 30 -4.48 -3.81 1.51
C GLN A 30 -3.64 -2.76 2.24
N ALA A 31 -2.37 -2.55 1.86
CA ALA A 31 -1.57 -1.43 2.35
C ALA A 31 -1.94 -0.07 1.69
N LEU A 32 -2.93 -0.02 0.77
CA LEU A 32 -3.27 1.16 -0.02
C LEU A 32 -4.43 2.01 0.55
N GLN A 33 -4.81 1.88 1.81
CA GLN A 33 -5.89 2.73 2.38
C GLN A 33 -5.55 3.43 3.70
N VAL A 34 -4.42 3.14 4.35
CA VAL A 34 -4.10 3.76 5.66
C VAL A 34 -3.61 5.22 5.54
N HIS A 35 -3.15 5.67 4.36
CA HIS A 35 -2.61 7.03 4.20
C HIS A 35 -3.55 8.03 3.53
N LYS A 36 -4.83 7.69 3.36
CA LYS A 36 -5.85 8.67 2.93
C LYS A 36 -6.68 9.21 4.09
N ALA A 37 -6.10 9.27 5.29
CA ALA A 37 -6.46 10.34 6.20
C ALA A 37 -6.12 11.64 5.48
N ARG A 38 -7.10 12.24 4.80
CA ARG A 38 -7.05 13.62 4.30
C ARG A 38 -7.01 14.52 5.54
N ALA A 39 -5.88 14.53 6.25
CA ALA A 39 -5.53 15.70 7.03
C ALA A 39 -5.39 16.83 6.00
N VAL A 40 -6.32 17.77 6.04
CA VAL A 40 -6.22 18.99 5.22
C VAL A 40 -4.98 19.71 5.75
N ARG A 41 -3.88 19.61 5.02
CA ARG A 41 -2.68 20.39 5.34
C ARG A 41 -2.94 21.85 5.00
N ILE A 42 -2.39 22.75 5.82
CA ILE A 42 -2.47 24.19 5.59
C ILE A 42 -1.61 24.51 4.35
N PRO A 43 -2.20 24.96 3.22
CA PRO A 43 -1.49 25.13 1.96
C PRO A 43 -0.24 26.02 2.07
N GLU A 44 -0.31 27.10 2.87
CA GLU A 44 0.77 28.08 3.05
C GLU A 44 2.00 27.50 3.79
N HIS A 45 1.82 26.37 4.47
CA HIS A 45 2.87 25.65 5.21
C HIS A 45 3.32 24.37 4.52
N THR A 46 2.65 23.99 3.43
CA THR A 46 2.87 22.73 2.73
C THR A 46 3.77 22.95 1.52
N CYS A 47 4.79 22.11 1.39
CA CYS A 47 5.66 22.07 0.24
C CYS A 47 5.60 20.71 -0.46
N HIS A 48 5.98 20.72 -1.73
CA HIS A 48 6.01 19.53 -2.58
C HIS A 48 7.39 19.38 -3.22
N LYS A 49 7.87 18.14 -3.29
CA LYS A 49 9.12 17.78 -3.98
C LYS A 49 8.83 16.64 -4.95
N GLN A 50 9.32 16.75 -6.17
CA GLN A 50 9.16 15.73 -7.20
C GLN A 50 10.51 15.14 -7.58
N MET A 51 10.59 13.82 -7.63
CA MET A 51 11.80 13.07 -7.97
C MET A 51 11.48 12.08 -9.08
N LYS A 52 12.26 12.09 -10.16
CA LYS A 52 12.05 11.21 -11.32
C LYS A 52 12.97 10.00 -11.24
N TRP A 53 12.41 8.79 -11.15
CA TRP A 53 13.18 7.55 -10.93
C TRP A 53 13.11 6.54 -12.07
N GLY A 54 12.48 6.88 -13.20
CA GLY A 54 12.22 5.94 -14.29
C GLY A 54 11.09 4.96 -13.94
N ILE A 55 11.24 4.21 -12.84
CA ILE A 55 10.17 3.44 -12.19
C ILE A 55 10.04 3.94 -10.75
N CYS A 56 8.85 4.39 -10.36
CA CYS A 56 8.63 4.80 -8.99
C CYS A 56 8.52 3.57 -8.06
N GLN A 57 9.49 3.41 -7.17
CA GLN A 57 9.48 2.38 -6.14
C GLN A 57 8.80 2.93 -4.88
N TRP A 58 7.58 2.47 -4.60
CA TRP A 58 6.74 2.97 -3.49
C TRP A 58 7.47 3.02 -2.14
N GLN A 59 8.13 1.92 -1.75
CA GLN A 59 8.85 1.83 -0.47
C GLN A 59 10.02 2.81 -0.38
N ARG A 60 10.73 3.00 -1.49
CA ARG A 60 11.82 3.97 -1.57
C ARG A 60 11.25 5.40 -1.52
N CYS A 61 10.12 5.65 -2.18
CA CYS A 61 9.45 6.95 -2.20
C CYS A 61 9.01 7.38 -0.80
N ILE A 62 8.32 6.51 -0.06
CA ILE A 62 7.95 6.80 1.33
C ILE A 62 9.19 7.07 2.18
N ARG A 63 10.24 6.23 2.05
CA ARG A 63 11.45 6.37 2.85
C ARG A 63 12.14 7.71 2.62
N GLU A 64 12.39 8.07 1.36
CA GLU A 64 13.03 9.35 1.04
C GLU A 64 12.15 10.54 1.48
N CYS A 65 10.83 10.46 1.31
CA CYS A 65 9.94 11.53 1.76
C CYS A 65 9.81 11.62 3.29
N SER A 66 10.11 10.56 4.05
CA SER A 66 10.03 10.55 5.52
C SER A 66 11.15 11.34 6.20
N GLU A 67 12.20 11.68 5.45
CA GLU A 67 13.27 12.57 5.92
C GLU A 67 12.79 14.03 6.06
N GLU A 68 11.70 14.38 5.37
CA GLU A 68 11.09 15.71 5.45
C GLU A 68 10.10 15.78 6.64
N PRO A 69 9.89 16.96 7.26
CA PRO A 69 8.98 17.11 8.39
C PRO A 69 7.54 16.71 8.06
N PHE A 70 7.03 15.66 8.73
CA PHE A 70 5.73 15.03 8.45
C PHE A 70 5.52 14.70 6.96
N GLY A 71 6.62 14.36 6.28
CA GLY A 71 6.65 14.08 4.87
C GLY A 71 5.96 12.77 4.54
N VAL A 72 5.17 12.79 3.47
CA VAL A 72 4.52 11.60 2.90
C VAL A 72 4.83 11.50 1.42
N GLY A 73 5.17 10.29 0.97
CA GLY A 73 5.53 9.99 -0.40
C GLY A 73 4.39 9.33 -1.18
N GLY A 74 4.22 9.77 -2.42
CA GLY A 74 3.23 9.29 -3.38
C GLY A 74 3.90 8.88 -4.70
N CYS A 75 3.62 7.69 -5.26
CA CYS A 75 4.04 7.39 -6.64
C CYS A 75 2.98 7.87 -7.65
N SER A 76 3.43 8.57 -8.69
CA SER A 76 2.64 8.94 -9.86
C SER A 76 3.42 8.62 -11.13
N GLY A 77 3.14 7.47 -11.75
CA GLY A 77 3.91 6.96 -12.88
C GLY A 77 5.40 6.79 -12.54
N THR A 78 6.26 7.56 -13.21
CA THR A 78 7.72 7.54 -13.01
C THR A 78 8.21 8.53 -11.94
N LEU A 79 7.29 9.21 -11.27
CA LEU A 79 7.58 10.27 -10.30
C LEU A 79 7.27 9.79 -8.89
N CYS A 80 8.18 10.09 -7.96
CA CYS A 80 7.89 10.14 -6.54
C CYS A 80 7.54 11.59 -6.17
N ILE A 81 6.38 11.80 -5.56
CA ILE A 81 5.86 13.08 -5.11
C ILE A 81 5.87 13.08 -3.58
N CYS A 82 6.74 13.87 -2.98
CA CYS A 82 6.70 14.13 -1.54
C CYS A 82 5.80 15.33 -1.25
N THR A 83 5.03 15.24 -0.19
CA THR A 83 4.30 16.36 0.41
C THR A 83 4.66 16.46 1.89
N TYR A 84 5.12 17.63 2.34
CA TYR A 84 5.69 17.82 3.68
C TYR A 84 5.44 19.24 4.20
N TYR A 85 5.63 19.45 5.51
CA TYR A 85 5.56 20.80 6.09
C TYR A 85 6.93 21.47 5.99
N CYS A 86 7.03 22.53 5.17
CA CYS A 86 8.23 23.36 5.08
C CYS A 86 8.22 24.53 6.08
N LYS A 87 7.08 24.79 6.69
CA LYS A 87 6.93 25.68 7.85
C LYS A 87 6.15 24.93 8.91
N GLN A 88 6.55 25.07 10.17
CA GLN A 88 5.80 24.47 11.26
C GLN A 88 4.36 25.00 11.24
N PRO A 89 3.33 24.14 11.16
CA PRO A 89 1.96 24.59 11.24
C PRO A 89 1.70 25.12 12.67
N PRO A 90 0.79 26.11 12.82
CA PRO A 90 0.33 26.52 14.14
C PRO A 90 -0.20 25.31 14.93
N GLN A 91 0.09 25.31 16.24
CA GLN A 91 -0.32 24.27 17.18
C GLN A 91 -1.67 24.57 17.80
#